data_AF-A0A1H7RUN9-F1
#
_entry.id   AF-A0A1H7RUN9-F1
#
_cell.length_a   1.000
_cell.length_b   1.000
_cell.length_c   1.000
_cell.angle_alpha   90.00
_cell.angle_beta   90.00
_cell.angle_gamma   90.00
#
_symmetry.space_group_name_H-M   'P 1'
#
loop_
_entity.id
_entity.type
_entity.pdbx_description
1 polymer ?
#
loop_
_entity_poly.entity_id
_entity_poly.type
_entity_poly.pdbx_seq_one_letter_code
_entity_poly.pdbx_strand_id
1 'polypeptide(L)'
;MPVSLALAVALVLAASAAVGLIALALSQLGAVNLASVRPTTTEVLEIVKIALAVVAGVGGVVALVVAYRKQRISEAGESREQAKLFNERFATAAGRLGDDSPAVRLASVHALAALADDWEGGRQMCVDVLCACLRMPSAPEPDAVADPAAHTSWRGMREVRLTIWRLIAAHLKADASIPWHGADLDFTGVTIDHTVNFAGAVLPSGVVRFSGAKFLGGLIRFDQAEFSGGSVLFGGAEFSGGGVYFYSARFCGGMVGFDRARFSGGTVGFGKAEFSAGVVGFGGAKFCGGTVRFDAVADWSHPPADLPANAPGLVLPPSPAAPLPDPGPLSGADIGPP
;
A
#
# COMPACT_ATOMS: atom_id res chain seq x y z
N MET A 1 25.17 26.23 -13.87
CA MET A 1 26.19 27.20 -13.40
C MET A 1 26.40 27.03 -11.90
N PRO A 2 27.63 27.09 -11.39
CA PRO A 2 27.87 27.14 -9.95
C PRO A 2 27.18 28.38 -9.37
N VAL A 3 26.47 28.21 -8.27
CA VAL A 3 25.60 29.25 -7.68
C VAL A 3 26.41 30.49 -7.25
N SER A 4 27.66 30.32 -6.84
CA SER A 4 28.59 31.41 -6.56
C SER A 4 28.80 32.32 -7.78
N LEU A 5 28.87 31.73 -8.96
CA LEU A 5 28.98 32.46 -10.22
C LEU A 5 27.65 33.17 -10.57
N ALA A 6 26.50 32.53 -10.31
CA ALA A 6 25.19 33.16 -10.53
C ALA A 6 24.95 34.35 -9.59
N LEU A 7 25.35 34.24 -8.31
CA LEU A 7 25.25 35.32 -7.33
C LEU A 7 26.22 36.47 -7.67
N ALA A 8 27.46 36.15 -8.05
CA ALA A 8 28.44 37.13 -8.50
C ALA A 8 27.95 37.86 -9.76
N VAL A 9 27.40 37.14 -10.74
CA VAL A 9 26.82 37.72 -11.95
C VAL A 9 25.62 38.61 -11.62
N ALA A 10 24.72 38.20 -10.73
CA ALA A 10 23.58 39.01 -10.33
C ALA A 10 24.00 40.30 -9.60
N LEU A 11 25.01 40.23 -8.72
CA LEU A 11 25.59 41.40 -8.04
C LEU A 11 26.27 42.35 -9.02
N VAL A 12 27.04 41.81 -9.98
CA VAL A 12 27.70 42.61 -11.03
C VAL A 12 26.66 43.24 -11.96
N LEU A 13 25.59 42.54 -12.32
CA LEU A 13 24.50 43.08 -13.14
C LEU A 13 23.73 44.18 -12.40
N ALA A 14 23.45 44.00 -11.10
CA ALA A 14 22.81 45.04 -10.28
C ALA A 14 23.72 46.28 -10.12
N ALA A 15 25.01 46.08 -9.86
CA ALA A 15 25.98 47.15 -9.75
C ALA A 15 26.16 47.90 -11.09
N SER A 16 26.25 47.18 -12.21
CA SER A 16 26.36 47.78 -13.54
C SER A 16 25.09 48.50 -13.98
N ALA A 17 23.90 47.99 -13.62
CA ALA A 17 22.64 48.70 -13.85
C ALA A 17 22.57 50.00 -13.03
N ALA A 18 23.01 49.97 -11.77
CA ALA A 18 23.09 51.17 -10.93
C ALA A 18 24.08 52.20 -11.49
N VAL A 19 25.28 51.77 -11.87
CA VAL A 19 26.28 52.64 -12.52
C VAL A 19 25.76 53.19 -13.85
N GLY A 20 25.07 52.36 -14.64
CA GLY A 20 24.45 52.77 -15.90
C GLY A 20 23.36 53.82 -15.72
N LEU A 21 22.49 53.67 -14.71
CA LEU A 21 21.47 54.66 -14.37
C LEU A 21 22.09 55.98 -13.88
N ILE A 22 23.16 55.91 -13.08
CA ILE A 22 23.90 57.10 -12.62
C ILE A 22 24.56 57.81 -13.82
N ALA A 23 25.21 57.08 -14.72
CA ALA A 23 25.84 57.63 -15.91
C ALA A 23 24.81 58.24 -16.89
N LEU A 24 23.65 57.59 -17.05
CA LEU A 24 22.54 58.10 -17.87
C LEU A 24 21.90 59.36 -17.26
N ALA A 25 21.74 59.40 -15.93
CA ALA A 25 21.29 60.59 -15.24
C ALA A 25 22.30 61.75 -15.42
N LEU A 26 23.59 61.48 -15.28
CA LEU A 26 24.65 62.47 -15.49
C LEU A 26 24.73 62.97 -16.94
N SER A 27 24.45 62.13 -17.94
CA SER A 27 24.48 62.52 -19.35
C SER A 27 23.29 63.40 -19.77
N GLN A 28 22.12 63.24 -19.12
CA GLN A 28 20.94 64.08 -19.32
C GLN A 28 21.06 65.46 -18.63
N LEU A 29 22.00 65.62 -17.69
CA LEU A 29 22.18 66.86 -16.91
C LEU A 29 23.16 67.89 -17.53
N GLY A 30 23.82 67.58 -18.65
CA GLY A 30 24.85 68.46 -19.24
C GLY A 30 26.11 68.57 -18.36
N ALA A 31 27.12 69.37 -18.77
CA ALA A 31 28.40 69.49 -18.06
C ALA A 31 28.20 70.12 -16.65
N VAL A 32 27.99 69.26 -15.64
CA VAL A 32 27.86 69.66 -14.24
C VAL A 32 29.21 70.16 -13.73
N ASN A 33 29.30 71.45 -13.42
CA ASN A 33 30.50 72.05 -12.85
C ASN A 33 30.60 71.68 -11.36
N LEU A 34 31.18 70.51 -11.07
CA LEU A 34 31.30 69.96 -9.70
C LEU A 34 32.08 70.89 -8.73
N ALA A 35 32.83 71.86 -9.26
CA ALA A 35 33.57 72.83 -8.47
C ALA A 35 32.66 73.88 -7.78
N SER A 36 31.42 74.09 -8.24
CA SER A 36 30.48 75.07 -7.65
C SER A 36 29.51 74.48 -6.63
N VAL A 37 29.44 73.15 -6.50
CA VAL A 37 28.57 72.48 -5.54
C VAL A 37 29.35 72.25 -4.25
N ARG A 38 29.12 73.09 -3.24
CA ARG A 38 29.54 72.81 -1.86
C ARG A 38 28.36 72.16 -1.14
N PRO A 39 28.30 70.82 -1.06
CA PRO A 39 27.17 70.16 -0.42
C PRO A 39 27.10 70.60 1.04
N THR A 40 25.88 70.89 1.49
CA THR A 40 25.64 71.20 2.89
C THR A 40 25.80 69.93 3.73
N THR A 41 26.20 70.06 5.00
CA THR A 41 26.39 68.92 5.92
C THR A 41 25.16 68.02 6.00
N THR A 42 23.97 68.58 5.84
CA THR A 42 22.67 67.87 5.77
C THR A 42 22.51 66.98 4.55
N GLU A 43 22.94 67.42 3.36
CA GLU A 43 22.83 66.63 2.12
C GLU A 43 23.79 65.43 2.13
N VAL A 44 25.01 65.64 2.63
CA VAL A 44 25.98 64.55 2.81
C VAL A 44 25.42 63.49 3.77
N LEU A 45 24.76 63.93 4.84
CA LEU A 45 24.21 63.04 5.86
C LEU A 45 23.03 62.21 5.33
N GLU A 46 22.16 62.77 4.48
CA GLU A 46 21.08 62.03 3.80
C GLU A 46 21.63 60.98 2.82
N ILE A 47 22.63 61.32 2.02
CA ILE A 47 23.27 60.37 1.10
C ILE A 47 23.90 59.20 1.89
N VAL A 48 24.57 59.50 3.00
CA VAL A 48 25.16 58.47 3.88
C VAL A 48 24.08 57.57 4.49
N LYS A 49 22.94 58.12 4.96
CA LYS A 49 21.82 57.33 5.48
C LYS A 49 21.26 56.38 4.42
N ILE A 50 21.02 56.86 3.21
CA ILE A 50 20.49 56.05 2.10
C ILE A 50 21.49 54.94 1.75
N ALA A 51 22.78 55.27 1.63
CA ALA A 51 23.81 54.29 1.36
C ALA A 51 23.89 53.20 2.45
N LEU A 52 23.83 53.59 3.72
CA LEU A 52 23.80 52.65 4.84
C LEU A 52 22.55 51.77 4.82
N ALA A 53 21.38 52.34 4.51
CA ALA A 53 20.12 51.60 4.42
C ALA A 53 20.14 50.57 3.27
N VAL A 54 20.68 50.94 2.11
CA VAL A 54 20.83 50.02 0.97
C VAL A 54 21.80 48.89 1.30
N VAL A 55 22.97 49.21 1.88
CA VAL A 55 23.96 48.18 2.28
C VAL A 55 23.36 47.23 3.34
N ALA A 56 22.65 47.76 4.33
CA ALA A 56 21.96 46.95 5.33
C ALA A 56 20.87 46.06 4.71
N GLY A 57 20.07 46.60 3.77
CA GLY A 57 19.04 45.85 3.06
C GLY A 57 19.62 44.70 2.22
N VAL A 58 20.67 44.97 1.45
CA VAL A 58 21.38 43.93 0.67
C VAL A 58 22.00 42.88 1.60
N GLY A 59 22.64 43.31 2.68
CA GLY A 59 23.19 42.41 3.70
C GLY A 59 22.13 41.50 4.32
N GLY A 60 20.95 42.05 4.64
CA GLY A 60 19.82 41.28 5.16
C GLY A 60 19.29 40.23 4.18
N VAL A 61 19.13 40.58 2.90
CA VAL A 61 18.69 39.63 1.86
C VAL A 61 19.72 38.50 1.68
N VAL A 62 21.02 38.84 1.62
CA VAL A 62 22.09 37.83 1.50
C VAL A 62 22.08 36.90 2.71
N ALA A 63 21.97 37.44 3.92
CA ALA A 63 21.89 36.64 5.15
C ALA A 63 20.69 35.68 5.13
N LEU A 64 19.52 36.16 4.68
CA LEU A 64 18.31 35.34 4.54
C LEU A 64 18.50 34.19 3.55
N VAL A 65 19.07 34.46 2.37
CA VAL A 65 19.32 33.43 1.34
C VAL A 65 20.32 32.39 1.83
N VAL A 66 21.38 32.81 2.54
CA VAL A 66 22.36 31.89 3.11
C VAL A 66 21.73 31.02 4.20
N ALA A 67 20.94 31.61 5.10
CA ALA A 67 20.22 30.86 6.14
C ALA A 67 19.27 29.82 5.53
N TYR A 68 18.48 30.23 4.53
CA TYR A 68 17.58 29.33 3.81
C TYR A 68 18.33 28.19 3.09
N ARG A 69 19.46 28.47 2.42
CA ARG A 69 20.27 27.43 1.78
C ARG A 69 20.89 26.47 2.78
N LYS A 70 21.41 26.99 3.90
CA LYS A 70 21.98 26.17 4.96
C LYS A 70 20.91 25.25 5.55
N GLN A 71 19.71 25.77 5.77
CA GLN A 71 18.56 24.99 6.21
C GLN A 71 18.22 23.89 5.20
N ARG A 72 18.05 24.21 3.90
CA ARG A 72 17.73 23.22 2.87
C ARG A 72 18.79 22.13 2.71
N ILE A 73 20.07 22.46 2.87
CA ILE A 73 21.16 21.48 2.81
C ILE A 73 21.14 20.59 4.06
N SER A 74 20.85 21.14 5.25
CA SER A 74 20.71 20.37 6.49
C SER A 74 19.54 19.40 6.40
N GLU A 75 18.35 19.88 6.02
CA GLU A 75 17.13 19.07 5.86
C GLU A 75 17.35 17.93 4.83
N ALA A 76 17.98 18.25 3.69
CA ALA A 76 18.33 17.24 2.69
C ALA A 76 19.40 16.26 3.19
N GLY A 77 20.33 16.71 4.03
CA GLY A 77 21.33 15.88 4.70
C GLY A 77 20.71 14.90 5.67
N GLU A 78 19.85 15.38 6.57
CA GLU A 78 19.12 14.59 7.57
C GLU A 78 18.23 13.53 6.91
N SER A 79 17.47 13.91 5.87
CA SER A 79 16.66 12.96 5.10
C SER A 79 17.50 11.86 4.44
N ARG A 80 18.64 12.23 3.84
CA ARG A 80 19.55 11.26 3.24
C ARG A 80 20.16 10.32 4.27
N GLU A 81 20.51 10.83 5.45
CA GLU A 81 21.07 10.04 6.54
C GLU A 81 20.04 9.06 7.11
N GLN A 82 18.81 9.52 7.35
CA GLN A 82 17.70 8.63 7.75
C GLN A 82 17.46 7.54 6.71
N ALA A 83 17.37 7.90 5.43
CA ALA A 83 17.22 6.92 4.35
C ALA A 83 18.38 5.90 4.34
N LYS A 84 19.62 6.36 4.56
CA LYS A 84 20.79 5.47 4.65
C LYS A 84 20.67 4.50 5.84
N LEU A 85 20.30 5.00 7.02
CA LEU A 85 20.12 4.18 8.23
C LEU A 85 19.04 3.10 8.03
N PHE A 86 17.91 3.44 7.41
CA PHE A 86 16.88 2.47 7.09
C PHE A 86 17.36 1.42 6.10
N ASN A 87 18.06 1.82 5.03
CA ASN A 87 18.63 0.89 4.06
C ASN A 87 19.68 -0.07 4.69
N GLU A 88 20.52 0.43 5.60
CA GLU A 88 21.50 -0.41 6.31
C GLU A 88 20.84 -1.41 7.26
N ARG A 89 19.81 -0.98 8.00
CA ARG A 89 18.96 -1.87 8.82
C ARG A 89 18.27 -2.92 7.97
N PHE A 90 17.70 -2.52 6.83
CA PHE A 90 17.06 -3.42 5.87
C PHE A 90 18.03 -4.48 5.38
N ALA A 91 19.19 -4.07 4.86
CA ALA A 91 20.19 -5.00 4.33
C ALA A 91 20.68 -5.99 5.40
N THR A 92 20.85 -5.52 6.64
CA THR A 92 21.26 -6.37 7.76
C THR A 92 20.17 -7.40 8.11
N ALA A 93 18.91 -6.98 8.21
CA ALA A 93 17.80 -7.87 8.54
C ALA A 93 17.53 -8.87 7.40
N ALA A 94 17.49 -8.41 6.15
CA ALA A 94 17.32 -9.26 4.98
C ALA A 94 18.46 -10.28 4.84
N GLY A 95 19.72 -9.89 5.09
CA GLY A 95 20.85 -10.81 5.05
C GLY A 95 20.77 -11.93 6.10
N ARG A 96 20.32 -11.62 7.31
CA ARG A 96 20.18 -12.60 8.40
C ARG A 96 18.99 -13.56 8.22
N LEU A 97 18.05 -13.26 7.34
CA LEU A 97 16.94 -14.16 7.01
C LEU A 97 17.39 -15.45 6.30
N GLY A 98 18.59 -15.43 5.72
CA GLY A 98 19.24 -16.58 5.10
C GLY A 98 20.04 -17.48 6.07
N ASP A 99 20.19 -17.09 7.34
CA ASP A 99 21.05 -17.76 8.33
C ASP A 99 20.57 -19.19 8.67
N ASP A 100 21.47 -20.15 8.89
CA ASP A 100 21.09 -21.53 9.20
C ASP A 100 20.33 -21.68 10.54
N SER A 101 20.50 -20.74 11.47
CA SER A 101 19.82 -20.72 12.75
C SER A 101 18.36 -20.23 12.61
N PRO A 102 17.36 -21.04 12.98
CA PRO A 102 15.96 -20.62 12.97
C PRO A 102 15.68 -19.41 13.87
N ALA A 103 16.42 -19.28 14.99
CA ALA A 103 16.27 -18.15 15.90
C ALA A 103 16.74 -16.84 15.25
N VAL A 104 17.83 -16.87 14.47
CA VAL A 104 18.34 -15.70 13.75
C VAL A 104 17.37 -15.30 12.64
N ARG A 105 16.83 -16.27 11.90
CA ARG A 105 15.78 -16.00 10.88
C ARG A 105 14.54 -15.36 11.51
N LEU A 106 14.06 -15.89 12.64
CA LEU A 106 12.89 -15.37 13.32
C LEU A 106 13.11 -13.94 13.83
N ALA A 107 14.27 -13.66 14.43
CA ALA A 107 14.65 -12.30 14.82
C ALA A 107 14.70 -11.35 13.62
N SER A 108 15.15 -11.84 12.46
CA SER A 108 15.21 -11.08 11.21
C SER A 108 13.82 -10.76 10.66
N VAL A 109 12.87 -11.69 10.74
CA VAL A 109 11.46 -11.46 10.38
C VAL A 109 10.86 -10.34 11.22
N HIS A 110 11.06 -10.38 12.54
CA HIS A 110 10.58 -9.31 13.43
C HIS A 110 11.29 -7.98 13.17
N ALA A 111 12.60 -8.00 12.87
CA ALA A 111 13.33 -6.79 12.52
C ALA A 111 12.84 -6.17 11.20
N LEU A 112 12.51 -6.99 10.20
CA LEU A 112 11.91 -6.52 8.94
C LEU A 112 10.51 -5.95 9.16
N ALA A 113 9.68 -6.59 10.00
CA ALA A 113 8.34 -6.07 10.31
C ALA A 113 8.42 -4.72 11.06
N ALA A 114 9.26 -4.63 12.09
CA ALA A 114 9.46 -3.36 12.82
C ALA A 114 10.04 -2.27 11.90
N LEU A 115 10.94 -2.62 10.98
CA LEU A 115 11.44 -1.67 9.99
C LEU A 115 10.34 -1.22 9.02
N ALA A 116 9.44 -2.12 8.62
CA ALA A 116 8.29 -1.80 7.77
C ALA A 116 7.32 -0.83 8.47
N ASP A 117 7.21 -0.94 9.80
CA ASP A 117 6.42 -0.03 10.62
C ASP A 117 7.02 1.37 10.65
N ASP A 118 8.33 1.47 10.90
CA ASP A 118 9.06 2.74 11.02
C ASP A 118 9.32 3.44 9.66
N TRP A 119 9.46 2.68 8.57
CA TRP A 119 9.93 3.19 7.28
C TRP A 119 8.84 3.14 6.20
N GLU A 120 7.91 4.09 6.23
CA GLU A 120 6.76 4.14 5.31
C GLU A 120 7.17 4.04 3.83
N GLY A 121 8.16 4.83 3.40
CA GLY A 121 8.65 4.84 2.01
C GLY A 121 9.35 3.54 1.56
N GLY A 122 9.77 2.69 2.50
CA GLY A 122 10.38 1.38 2.22
C GLY A 122 9.59 0.19 2.76
N ARG A 123 8.37 0.42 3.28
CA ARG A 123 7.51 -0.63 3.86
C ARG A 123 7.28 -1.75 2.87
N GLN A 124 6.94 -1.41 1.62
CA GLN A 124 6.71 -2.39 0.57
C GLN A 124 7.92 -3.30 0.35
N MET A 125 9.15 -2.77 0.41
CA MET A 125 10.37 -3.55 0.25
C MET A 125 10.55 -4.58 1.37
N CYS A 126 10.21 -4.21 2.62
CA CYS A 126 10.22 -5.13 3.75
C CYS A 126 9.16 -6.23 3.58
N VAL A 127 7.95 -5.84 3.20
CA VAL A 127 6.83 -6.74 2.92
C VAL A 127 7.15 -7.72 1.78
N ASP A 128 7.81 -7.25 0.72
CA ASP A 128 8.21 -8.06 -0.43
C ASP A 128 9.19 -9.18 -0.03
N VAL A 129 10.15 -8.89 0.86
CA VAL A 129 11.09 -9.90 1.38
C VAL A 129 10.37 -10.94 2.22
N LEU A 130 9.45 -10.50 3.09
CA LEU A 130 8.62 -11.41 3.89
C LEU A 130 7.76 -12.32 2.99
N CYS A 131 7.12 -11.76 1.96
CA CYS A 131 6.34 -12.52 0.98
C CYS A 131 7.22 -13.47 0.15
N ALA A 132 8.41 -13.04 -0.26
CA ALA A 132 9.37 -13.88 -0.97
C ALA A 132 9.78 -15.11 -0.15
N CYS A 133 9.95 -14.96 1.17
CA CYS A 133 10.20 -16.09 2.06
C CYS A 133 9.06 -17.11 2.08
N LEU A 134 7.82 -16.66 2.02
CA LEU A 134 6.65 -17.55 1.95
C LEU A 134 6.55 -18.27 0.60
N ARG A 135 6.97 -17.62 -0.49
CA ARG A 135 6.97 -18.19 -1.86
C ARG A 135 8.05 -19.24 -2.11
N MET A 136 9.12 -19.29 -1.31
CA MET A 136 10.12 -20.35 -1.43
C MET A 136 9.46 -21.73 -1.22
N PRO A 137 9.74 -22.76 -2.04
CA PRO A 137 9.16 -24.08 -1.87
C PRO A 137 9.43 -24.65 -0.47
N SER A 138 8.40 -25.24 0.14
CA SER A 138 8.55 -25.99 1.40
C SER A 138 8.98 -27.42 1.09
N ALA A 139 10.02 -27.90 1.75
CA ALA A 139 10.38 -29.32 1.73
C ALA A 139 9.32 -30.14 2.47
N PRO A 140 9.07 -31.40 2.07
CA PRO A 140 8.22 -32.30 2.84
C PRO A 140 8.76 -32.49 4.25
N GLU A 141 7.88 -32.76 5.21
CA GLU A 141 8.25 -33.00 6.60
C GLU A 141 9.18 -34.23 6.71
N PRO A 142 10.40 -34.09 7.26
CA PRO A 142 11.29 -35.22 7.51
C PRO A 142 10.76 -36.12 8.63
N ASP A 143 11.06 -37.42 8.55
CA ASP A 143 10.77 -38.37 9.62
C ASP A 143 11.58 -38.00 10.88
N ALA A 144 10.86 -37.72 11.97
CA ALA A 144 11.44 -37.25 13.22
C ALA A 144 12.31 -38.29 13.94
N VAL A 145 12.08 -39.58 13.68
CA VAL A 145 12.84 -40.69 14.28
C VAL A 145 14.06 -41.01 13.42
N ALA A 146 13.90 -41.03 12.10
CA ALA A 146 14.98 -41.36 11.18
C ALA A 146 16.03 -40.24 11.07
N ASP A 147 15.60 -38.96 11.06
CA ASP A 147 16.49 -37.80 11.02
C ASP A 147 15.99 -36.66 11.94
N PRO A 148 16.29 -36.73 13.25
CA PRO A 148 15.87 -35.70 14.21
C PRO A 148 16.43 -34.31 13.91
N ALA A 149 17.62 -34.22 13.29
CA ALA A 149 18.28 -32.96 12.99
C ALA A 149 17.59 -32.24 11.83
N ALA A 150 17.31 -32.94 10.72
CA ALA A 150 16.55 -32.38 9.61
C ALA A 150 15.13 -32.01 10.04
N HIS A 151 14.48 -32.84 10.86
CA HIS A 151 13.14 -32.54 11.40
C HIS A 151 13.15 -31.26 12.26
N THR A 152 14.17 -31.05 13.10
CA THR A 152 14.31 -29.84 13.92
C THR A 152 14.49 -28.59 13.06
N SER A 153 15.37 -28.62 12.05
CA SER A 153 15.57 -27.52 11.11
C SER A 153 14.32 -27.21 10.29
N TRP A 154 13.61 -28.24 9.84
CA TRP A 154 12.33 -28.10 9.13
C TRP A 154 11.28 -27.40 10.02
N ARG A 155 11.13 -27.81 11.28
CA ARG A 155 10.22 -27.14 12.23
C ARG A 155 10.61 -25.69 12.46
N GLY A 156 11.91 -25.40 12.57
CA GLY A 156 12.41 -24.03 12.70
C GLY A 156 11.99 -23.14 11.52
N MET A 157 12.20 -23.59 10.29
CA MET A 157 11.76 -22.86 9.09
C MET A 157 10.23 -22.74 9.01
N ARG A 158 9.49 -23.77 9.41
CA ARG A 158 8.04 -23.73 9.46
C ARG A 158 7.54 -22.65 10.42
N GLU A 159 8.12 -22.53 11.62
CA GLU A 159 7.76 -21.48 12.58
C GLU A 159 8.10 -20.07 12.09
N VAL A 160 9.20 -19.90 11.36
CA VAL A 160 9.53 -18.62 10.69
C VAL A 160 8.42 -18.23 9.73
N ARG A 161 7.98 -19.14 8.85
CA ARG A 161 6.91 -18.88 7.88
C ARG A 161 5.56 -18.60 8.54
N LEU A 162 5.20 -19.36 9.57
CA LEU A 162 3.98 -19.11 10.34
C LEU A 162 4.00 -17.76 11.02
N THR A 163 5.16 -17.32 11.53
CA THR A 163 5.32 -15.99 12.09
C THR A 163 5.13 -14.90 11.05
N ILE A 164 5.66 -15.07 9.84
CA ILE A 164 5.44 -14.11 8.74
C ILE A 164 3.93 -13.98 8.44
N TRP A 165 3.21 -15.10 8.29
CA TRP A 165 1.77 -15.07 8.08
C TRP A 165 1.03 -14.33 9.20
N ARG A 166 1.36 -14.61 10.46
CA ARG A 166 0.76 -13.95 11.64
C ARG A 166 1.03 -12.46 11.66
N LEU A 167 2.25 -12.03 11.32
CA LEU A 167 2.61 -10.61 11.28
C LEU A 167 1.84 -9.90 10.18
N ILE A 168 1.85 -10.42 8.93
CA ILE A 168 1.09 -9.81 7.84
C ILE A 168 -0.39 -9.71 8.23
N ALA A 169 -0.99 -10.79 8.75
CA ALA A 169 -2.39 -10.78 9.18
C ALA A 169 -2.68 -9.75 10.28
N ALA A 170 -1.77 -9.58 11.26
CA ALA A 170 -1.95 -8.61 12.33
C ALA A 170 -1.97 -7.16 11.81
N HIS A 171 -1.11 -6.82 10.85
CA HIS A 171 -1.04 -5.46 10.29
C HIS A 171 -2.16 -5.15 9.28
N LEU A 172 -2.91 -6.16 8.84
CA LEU A 172 -4.09 -5.94 7.99
C LEU A 172 -5.37 -5.69 8.78
N LYS A 173 -5.39 -5.94 10.09
CA LYS A 173 -6.60 -5.72 10.90
C LYS A 173 -7.00 -4.25 10.98
N ALA A 174 -8.28 -4.00 11.22
CA ALA A 174 -8.81 -2.65 11.44
C ALA A 174 -8.21 -1.96 12.67
N ASP A 175 -7.85 -2.71 13.71
CA ASP A 175 -7.32 -2.23 14.99
C ASP A 175 -5.78 -2.28 15.07
N ALA A 176 -5.09 -2.50 13.94
CA ALA A 176 -3.64 -2.50 13.89
C ALA A 176 -3.09 -1.11 14.25
N SER A 177 -2.14 -1.04 15.20
CA SER A 177 -1.50 0.22 15.61
C SER A 177 -0.79 0.92 14.45
N ILE A 178 -0.15 0.13 13.57
CA ILE A 178 0.51 0.60 12.35
C ILE A 178 0.02 -0.29 11.21
N PRO A 179 -1.06 0.09 10.52
CA PRO A 179 -1.63 -0.77 9.48
C PRO A 179 -0.73 -0.82 8.25
N TRP A 180 -0.68 -2.00 7.62
CA TRP A 180 -0.08 -2.19 6.30
C TRP A 180 -1.14 -2.12 5.18
N HIS A 181 -2.19 -1.35 5.41
CA HIS A 181 -3.27 -1.13 4.43
C HIS A 181 -2.69 -0.51 3.15
N GLY A 182 -3.00 -1.12 2.01
CA GLY A 182 -2.50 -0.69 0.71
C GLY A 182 -1.17 -1.30 0.27
N ALA A 183 -0.51 -2.10 1.10
CA ALA A 183 0.65 -2.87 0.69
C ALA A 183 0.25 -4.01 -0.27
N ASP A 184 1.09 -4.27 -1.27
CA ASP A 184 0.94 -5.43 -2.15
C ASP A 184 1.53 -6.67 -1.47
N LEU A 185 0.78 -7.78 -1.50
CA LEU A 185 1.15 -9.04 -0.88
C LEU A 185 1.21 -10.14 -1.94
N ASP A 186 2.42 -10.52 -2.34
CA ASP A 186 2.63 -11.54 -3.37
C ASP A 186 2.89 -12.94 -2.79
N PHE A 187 1.84 -13.76 -2.82
CA PHE A 187 1.86 -15.18 -2.48
C PHE A 187 1.71 -16.07 -3.73
N THR A 188 2.17 -15.60 -4.89
CA THR A 188 2.11 -16.38 -6.13
C THR A 188 2.82 -17.73 -5.98
N GLY A 189 2.13 -18.80 -6.35
CA GLY A 189 2.66 -20.16 -6.37
C GLY A 189 2.82 -20.84 -5.00
N VAL A 190 2.35 -20.23 -3.91
CA VAL A 190 2.47 -20.83 -2.57
C VAL A 190 1.64 -22.12 -2.45
N THR A 191 2.12 -23.05 -1.63
CA THR A 191 1.35 -24.21 -1.19
C THR A 191 0.76 -23.93 0.18
N ILE A 192 -0.56 -24.08 0.31
CA ILE A 192 -1.32 -23.88 1.55
C ILE A 192 -1.73 -25.23 2.11
N ASP A 193 -1.02 -25.65 3.16
CA ASP A 193 -1.19 -26.92 3.89
C ASP A 193 -1.64 -26.71 5.36
N HIS A 194 -1.74 -25.46 5.80
CA HIS A 194 -2.19 -25.05 7.13
C HIS A 194 -3.22 -23.92 7.04
N THR A 195 -3.83 -23.59 8.17
CA THR A 195 -4.77 -22.47 8.25
C THR A 195 -4.02 -21.14 8.37
N VAL A 196 -4.28 -20.22 7.45
CA VAL A 196 -3.88 -18.81 7.48
C VAL A 196 -5.12 -17.97 7.79
N ASN A 197 -5.00 -17.08 8.76
CA ASN A 197 -6.14 -16.32 9.26
C ASN A 197 -5.96 -14.82 9.00
N PHE A 198 -6.75 -14.27 8.08
CA PHE A 198 -6.92 -12.86 7.77
C PHE A 198 -8.29 -12.34 8.22
N ALA A 199 -8.90 -12.95 9.25
CA ALA A 199 -10.17 -12.49 9.76
C ALA A 199 -10.07 -11.05 10.29
N GLY A 200 -11.05 -10.23 9.94
CA GLY A 200 -11.09 -8.79 10.25
C GLY A 200 -10.09 -7.93 9.47
N ALA A 201 -9.48 -8.47 8.40
CA ALA A 201 -8.58 -7.70 7.55
C ALA A 201 -9.34 -6.58 6.81
N VAL A 202 -8.69 -5.41 6.66
CA VAL A 202 -9.20 -4.27 5.90
C VAL A 202 -8.30 -4.03 4.70
N LEU A 203 -8.89 -4.04 3.51
CA LEU A 203 -8.20 -3.87 2.23
C LEU A 203 -8.80 -2.68 1.46
N PRO A 204 -8.36 -1.45 1.78
CA PRO A 204 -8.84 -0.24 1.11
C PRO A 204 -8.17 -0.03 -0.26
N SER A 205 -6.98 -0.60 -0.46
CA SER A 205 -6.20 -0.60 -1.70
C SER A 205 -5.17 -1.74 -1.66
N GLY A 206 -4.28 -1.81 -2.64
CA GLY A 206 -3.26 -2.85 -2.75
C GLY A 206 -3.80 -4.17 -3.30
N VAL A 207 -2.89 -5.11 -3.57
CA VAL A 207 -3.20 -6.39 -4.21
C VAL A 207 -2.64 -7.55 -3.40
N VAL A 208 -3.50 -8.47 -2.99
CA VAL A 208 -3.13 -9.75 -2.40
C VAL A 208 -3.22 -10.85 -3.45
N ARG A 209 -2.08 -11.41 -3.85
CA ARG A 209 -1.99 -12.32 -4.99
C ARG A 209 -1.70 -13.74 -4.52
N PHE A 210 -2.64 -14.65 -4.78
CA PHE A 210 -2.50 -16.11 -4.62
C PHE A 210 -2.50 -16.81 -5.98
N SER A 211 -2.00 -16.14 -7.02
CA SER A 211 -2.03 -16.69 -8.38
C SER A 211 -1.22 -17.99 -8.45
N GLY A 212 -1.80 -19.04 -9.01
CA GLY A 212 -1.17 -20.37 -9.08
C GLY A 212 -0.94 -21.06 -7.73
N ALA A 213 -1.52 -20.56 -6.64
CA ALA A 213 -1.39 -21.19 -5.32
C ALA A 213 -2.10 -22.56 -5.28
N LYS A 214 -1.61 -23.47 -4.44
CA LYS A 214 -2.14 -24.84 -4.28
C LYS A 214 -2.69 -25.06 -2.89
N PHE A 215 -3.98 -25.39 -2.78
CA PHE A 215 -4.68 -25.65 -1.52
C PHE A 215 -4.87 -27.15 -1.33
N LEU A 216 -3.86 -27.80 -0.76
CA LEU A 216 -3.82 -29.26 -0.58
C LEU A 216 -4.62 -29.74 0.64
N GLY A 217 -4.97 -28.83 1.53
CA GLY A 217 -5.71 -29.12 2.77
C GLY A 217 -5.77 -27.92 3.73
N GLY A 218 -4.87 -26.94 3.56
CA GLY A 218 -4.88 -25.71 4.32
C GLY A 218 -5.99 -24.75 3.91
N LEU A 219 -6.32 -23.83 4.82
CA LEU A 219 -7.43 -22.89 4.66
C LEU A 219 -6.91 -21.45 4.71
N ILE A 220 -7.54 -20.55 3.95
CA ILE A 220 -7.38 -19.10 4.16
C ILE A 220 -8.73 -18.54 4.60
N ARG A 221 -8.74 -17.82 5.72
CA ARG A 221 -9.95 -17.19 6.27
C ARG A 221 -9.87 -15.68 6.12
N PHE A 222 -10.83 -15.09 5.43
CA PHE A 222 -11.09 -13.66 5.33
C PHE A 222 -12.43 -13.33 6.03
N ASP A 223 -12.72 -14.01 7.13
CA ASP A 223 -13.98 -13.80 7.84
C ASP A 223 -14.05 -12.39 8.39
N GLN A 224 -15.18 -11.72 8.24
CA GLN A 224 -15.36 -10.30 8.63
C GLN A 224 -14.37 -9.34 7.99
N ALA A 225 -13.71 -9.73 6.89
CA ALA A 225 -12.83 -8.84 6.15
C ALA A 225 -13.63 -7.81 5.35
N GLU A 226 -13.05 -6.62 5.17
CA GLU A 226 -13.62 -5.53 4.38
C GLU A 226 -12.79 -5.27 3.13
N PHE A 227 -13.42 -5.37 1.97
CA PHE A 227 -12.84 -5.11 0.64
C PHE A 227 -13.46 -3.85 0.03
N SER A 228 -12.90 -2.69 0.37
CA SER A 228 -13.40 -1.38 -0.09
C SER A 228 -12.70 -0.82 -1.32
N GLY A 229 -11.51 -1.35 -1.65
CA GLY A 229 -10.82 -1.02 -2.91
C GLY A 229 -9.61 -1.90 -3.23
N GLY A 230 -9.12 -2.69 -2.26
CA GLY A 230 -8.08 -3.69 -2.50
C GLY A 230 -8.56 -4.90 -3.28
N SER A 231 -7.62 -5.62 -3.88
CA SER A 231 -7.89 -6.80 -4.70
C SER A 231 -7.32 -8.08 -4.10
N VAL A 232 -8.05 -9.20 -4.14
CA VAL A 232 -7.52 -10.54 -3.82
C VAL A 232 -7.65 -11.47 -5.02
N LEU A 233 -6.52 -11.97 -5.53
CA LEU A 233 -6.45 -12.66 -6.82
C LEU A 233 -5.99 -14.11 -6.68
N PHE A 234 -6.89 -15.06 -6.92
CA PHE A 234 -6.66 -16.50 -6.95
C PHE A 234 -6.51 -17.05 -8.38
N GLY A 235 -6.00 -16.21 -9.30
CA GLY A 235 -5.87 -16.55 -10.72
C GLY A 235 -5.08 -17.84 -10.93
N GLY A 236 -5.68 -18.86 -11.55
CA GLY A 236 -5.05 -20.15 -11.79
C GLY A 236 -4.76 -21.00 -10.54
N ALA A 237 -5.30 -20.64 -9.38
CA ALA A 237 -5.11 -21.42 -8.15
C ALA A 237 -5.81 -22.79 -8.21
N GLU A 238 -5.28 -23.79 -7.51
CA GLU A 238 -5.84 -25.13 -7.42
C GLU A 238 -6.38 -25.44 -6.02
N PHE A 239 -7.68 -25.74 -5.94
CA PHE A 239 -8.39 -26.13 -4.72
C PHE A 239 -8.68 -27.63 -4.74
N SER A 240 -7.75 -28.44 -4.24
CA SER A 240 -7.84 -29.91 -4.26
C SER A 240 -8.30 -30.53 -2.94
N GLY A 241 -8.08 -29.85 -1.81
CA GLY A 241 -8.56 -30.30 -0.50
C GLY A 241 -8.70 -29.19 0.55
N GLY A 242 -8.02 -28.06 0.34
CA GLY A 242 -8.15 -26.85 1.14
C GLY A 242 -9.19 -25.86 0.61
N GLY A 243 -9.23 -24.65 1.17
CA GLY A 243 -10.30 -23.72 0.82
C GLY A 243 -10.09 -22.28 1.25
N VAL A 244 -11.00 -21.41 0.82
CA VAL A 244 -11.01 -19.99 1.19
C VAL A 244 -12.39 -19.62 1.69
N TYR A 245 -12.47 -18.96 2.85
CA TYR A 245 -13.72 -18.58 3.48
C TYR A 245 -13.80 -17.07 3.66
N PHE A 246 -14.96 -16.50 3.33
CA PHE A 246 -15.28 -15.07 3.43
C PHE A 246 -16.50 -14.87 4.33
N TYR A 247 -16.54 -15.56 5.48
CA TYR A 247 -17.73 -15.54 6.30
C TYR A 247 -18.00 -14.14 6.87
N SER A 248 -19.18 -13.57 6.64
CA SER A 248 -19.50 -12.19 7.04
C SER A 248 -18.53 -11.13 6.48
N ALA A 249 -17.87 -11.40 5.35
CA ALA A 249 -17.04 -10.43 4.67
C ALA A 249 -17.88 -9.40 3.89
N ARG A 250 -17.36 -8.18 3.73
CA ARG A 250 -18.01 -7.07 3.05
C ARG A 250 -17.27 -6.71 1.77
N PHE A 251 -17.96 -6.78 0.64
CA PHE A 251 -17.45 -6.42 -0.69
C PHE A 251 -18.09 -5.10 -1.15
N CYS A 252 -17.49 -3.98 -0.78
CA CYS A 252 -18.03 -2.62 -0.98
C CYS A 252 -17.29 -1.77 -2.02
N GLY A 253 -16.34 -2.36 -2.76
CA GLY A 253 -15.64 -1.70 -3.87
C GLY A 253 -14.37 -2.42 -4.33
N GLY A 254 -13.83 -3.31 -3.49
CA GLY A 254 -12.71 -4.17 -3.85
C GLY A 254 -13.08 -5.31 -4.80
N MET A 255 -12.05 -6.03 -5.28
CA MET A 255 -12.18 -7.13 -6.23
C MET A 255 -11.69 -8.44 -5.63
N VAL A 256 -12.43 -9.54 -5.82
CA VAL A 256 -11.93 -10.90 -5.57
C VAL A 256 -12.08 -11.75 -6.82
N GLY A 257 -10.94 -12.17 -7.39
CA GLY A 257 -10.90 -12.89 -8.67
C GLY A 257 -10.48 -14.35 -8.50
N PHE A 258 -11.21 -15.26 -9.12
CA PHE A 258 -10.89 -16.70 -9.23
C PHE A 258 -10.62 -17.11 -10.69
N ASP A 259 -10.10 -16.19 -11.49
CA ASP A 259 -9.92 -16.41 -12.93
C ASP A 259 -9.10 -17.66 -13.21
N ARG A 260 -9.63 -18.57 -14.03
CA ARG A 260 -8.98 -19.84 -14.40
C ARG A 260 -8.60 -20.73 -13.20
N ALA A 261 -9.17 -20.48 -12.01
CA ALA A 261 -8.98 -21.35 -10.85
C ALA A 261 -9.60 -22.74 -11.09
N ARG A 262 -9.07 -23.76 -10.42
CA ARG A 262 -9.56 -25.15 -10.52
C ARG A 262 -10.04 -25.65 -9.16
N PHE A 263 -11.31 -26.01 -9.08
CA PHE A 263 -11.96 -26.59 -7.90
C PHE A 263 -12.12 -28.10 -8.08
N SER A 264 -11.19 -28.90 -7.56
CA SER A 264 -11.18 -30.36 -7.72
C SER A 264 -11.59 -31.15 -6.46
N GLY A 265 -11.61 -30.47 -5.30
CA GLY A 265 -12.09 -31.06 -4.04
C GLY A 265 -12.15 -30.06 -2.88
N GLY A 266 -11.53 -28.89 -3.04
CA GLY A 266 -11.58 -27.81 -2.06
C GLY A 266 -12.91 -27.04 -2.02
N THR A 267 -13.05 -26.18 -1.01
CA THR A 267 -14.27 -25.37 -0.78
C THR A 267 -13.97 -23.87 -0.78
N VAL A 268 -14.77 -23.08 -1.50
CA VAL A 268 -14.85 -21.63 -1.31
C VAL A 268 -16.23 -21.25 -0.80
N GLY A 269 -16.29 -20.51 0.31
CA GLY A 269 -17.55 -20.19 0.98
C GLY A 269 -17.74 -18.70 1.26
N PHE A 270 -18.93 -18.19 0.97
CA PHE A 270 -19.33 -16.79 1.15
C PHE A 270 -20.49 -16.62 2.14
N GLY A 271 -20.57 -17.49 3.15
CA GLY A 271 -21.67 -17.45 4.13
C GLY A 271 -21.77 -16.09 4.83
N LYS A 272 -22.97 -15.52 4.88
CA LYS A 272 -23.29 -14.17 5.41
C LYS A 272 -22.50 -13.02 4.79
N ALA A 273 -21.86 -13.22 3.63
CA ALA A 273 -21.14 -12.15 2.96
C ALA A 273 -22.10 -11.12 2.36
N GLU A 274 -21.62 -9.88 2.25
CA GLU A 274 -22.35 -8.76 1.67
C GLU A 274 -21.72 -8.33 0.34
N PHE A 275 -22.45 -8.49 -0.77
CA PHE A 275 -22.01 -8.08 -2.11
C PHE A 275 -22.70 -6.76 -2.52
N SER A 276 -22.21 -5.65 -1.99
CA SER A 276 -22.90 -4.35 -2.09
C SER A 276 -22.36 -3.41 -3.18
N ALA A 277 -21.09 -3.55 -3.57
CA ALA A 277 -20.50 -2.78 -4.69
C ALA A 277 -19.17 -3.37 -5.24
N GLY A 278 -18.56 -4.33 -4.52
CA GLY A 278 -17.34 -5.00 -4.97
C GLY A 278 -17.60 -6.06 -6.04
N VAL A 279 -16.55 -6.44 -6.77
CA VAL A 279 -16.62 -7.42 -7.86
C VAL A 279 -16.04 -8.75 -7.39
N VAL A 280 -16.82 -9.82 -7.51
CA VAL A 280 -16.30 -11.19 -7.36
C VAL A 280 -16.44 -11.92 -8.67
N GLY A 281 -15.34 -12.37 -9.27
CA GLY A 281 -15.30 -12.92 -10.63
C GLY A 281 -14.77 -14.36 -10.68
N PHE A 282 -15.35 -15.17 -11.57
CA PHE A 282 -14.99 -16.57 -11.79
C PHE A 282 -14.57 -16.88 -13.24
N GLY A 283 -14.02 -15.87 -13.95
CA GLY A 283 -13.68 -15.94 -15.37
C GLY A 283 -12.89 -17.18 -15.76
N GLY A 284 -13.53 -18.12 -16.46
CA GLY A 284 -12.89 -19.36 -16.94
C GLY A 284 -12.50 -20.35 -15.84
N ALA A 285 -13.05 -20.23 -14.63
CA ALA A 285 -12.85 -21.18 -13.55
C ALA A 285 -13.44 -22.55 -13.88
N LYS A 286 -12.83 -23.62 -13.36
CA LYS A 286 -13.20 -25.02 -13.63
C LYS A 286 -13.65 -25.72 -12.36
N PHE A 287 -14.81 -26.37 -12.43
CA PHE A 287 -15.44 -27.10 -11.34
C PHE A 287 -15.40 -28.60 -11.64
N CYS A 288 -14.53 -29.32 -10.95
CA CYS A 288 -14.21 -30.74 -11.18
C CYS A 288 -14.41 -31.59 -9.91
N GLY A 289 -15.25 -31.17 -8.97
CA GLY A 289 -15.50 -31.87 -7.70
C GLY A 289 -15.39 -31.00 -6.45
N GLY A 290 -14.77 -29.82 -6.54
CA GLY A 290 -14.79 -28.83 -5.46
C GLY A 290 -16.12 -28.08 -5.36
N THR A 291 -16.34 -27.38 -4.24
CA THR A 291 -17.60 -26.68 -3.95
C THR A 291 -17.38 -25.17 -3.84
N VAL A 292 -18.24 -24.37 -4.46
CA VAL A 292 -18.32 -22.92 -4.22
C VAL A 292 -19.72 -22.58 -3.72
N ARG A 293 -19.82 -21.99 -2.53
CA ARG A 293 -21.08 -21.81 -1.80
C ARG A 293 -21.48 -20.35 -1.59
N PHE A 294 -22.70 -20.04 -2.03
CA PHE A 294 -23.39 -18.76 -1.85
C PHE A 294 -24.78 -18.92 -1.20
N ASP A 295 -25.09 -20.09 -0.64
CA ASP A 295 -26.43 -20.44 -0.15
C ASP A 295 -26.94 -19.61 1.04
N ALA A 296 -26.05 -18.89 1.73
CA ALA A 296 -26.36 -18.13 2.94
C ALA A 296 -25.82 -16.69 2.92
N VAL A 297 -25.68 -16.08 1.74
CA VAL A 297 -25.24 -14.68 1.60
C VAL A 297 -26.22 -13.70 2.25
N ALA A 298 -25.71 -12.61 2.81
CA ALA A 298 -26.52 -11.60 3.49
C ALA A 298 -27.06 -10.52 2.53
N ASP A 299 -26.25 -10.14 1.53
CA ASP A 299 -26.63 -9.19 0.47
C ASP A 299 -26.18 -9.75 -0.89
N TRP A 300 -27.09 -9.75 -1.87
CA TRP A 300 -26.88 -10.25 -3.24
C TRP A 300 -27.23 -9.18 -4.31
N SER A 301 -27.17 -7.91 -3.94
CA SER A 301 -27.47 -6.77 -4.85
C SER A 301 -26.49 -6.67 -6.02
N HIS A 302 -25.23 -7.07 -5.83
CA HIS A 302 -24.20 -7.12 -6.86
C HIS A 302 -23.61 -8.54 -6.96
N PRO A 303 -24.31 -9.48 -7.60
CA PRO A 303 -23.91 -10.88 -7.61
C PRO A 303 -22.56 -11.11 -8.30
N PRO A 304 -21.84 -12.20 -7.97
CA PRO A 304 -20.60 -12.56 -8.63
C PRO A 304 -20.75 -12.71 -10.15
N ALA A 305 -19.74 -12.27 -10.88
CA ALA A 305 -19.65 -12.32 -12.34
C ALA A 305 -18.98 -13.61 -12.85
N ASP A 306 -19.24 -13.92 -14.12
CA ASP A 306 -18.63 -15.03 -14.87
C ASP A 306 -18.79 -16.41 -14.22
N LEU A 307 -19.89 -16.62 -13.50
CA LEU A 307 -20.23 -17.94 -12.98
C LEU A 307 -20.60 -18.90 -14.12
N PRO A 308 -19.99 -20.10 -14.19
CA PRO A 308 -20.36 -21.09 -15.20
C PRO A 308 -21.80 -21.60 -15.01
N ALA A 309 -22.55 -21.65 -16.10
CA ALA A 309 -23.89 -22.23 -16.11
C ALA A 309 -23.84 -23.72 -15.72
N ASN A 310 -24.61 -24.11 -14.70
CA ASN A 310 -24.75 -25.49 -14.23
C ASN A 310 -23.44 -26.19 -13.84
N ALA A 311 -22.52 -25.47 -13.18
CA ALA A 311 -21.30 -26.11 -12.67
C ALA A 311 -21.56 -27.04 -11.47
N PRO A 312 -21.01 -28.27 -11.47
CA PRO A 312 -21.13 -29.17 -10.34
C PRO A 312 -20.44 -28.58 -9.10
N GLY A 313 -21.10 -28.62 -7.95
CA GLY A 313 -20.57 -28.04 -6.71
C GLY A 313 -20.74 -26.53 -6.57
N LEU A 314 -21.32 -25.84 -7.57
CA LEU A 314 -21.77 -24.46 -7.40
C LEU A 314 -23.12 -24.46 -6.67
N VAL A 315 -23.19 -23.80 -5.52
CA VAL A 315 -24.40 -23.69 -4.70
C VAL A 315 -24.81 -22.22 -4.63
N LEU A 316 -25.94 -21.87 -5.24
CA LEU A 316 -26.46 -20.50 -5.31
C LEU A 316 -27.44 -20.19 -4.17
N PRO A 317 -27.71 -18.90 -3.87
CA PRO A 317 -28.76 -18.52 -2.94
C PRO A 317 -30.14 -19.04 -3.42
N PRO A 318 -31.10 -19.28 -2.52
CA PRO A 318 -32.46 -19.61 -2.92
C PRO A 318 -33.04 -18.48 -3.79
N SER A 319 -33.69 -18.83 -4.90
CA SER A 319 -34.37 -17.86 -5.76
C SER A 319 -35.43 -17.11 -4.93
N PRO A 320 -35.56 -15.78 -5.02
CA PRO A 320 -36.62 -15.06 -4.33
C PRO A 320 -37.96 -15.63 -4.79
N ALA A 321 -38.79 -16.07 -3.82
CA ALA A 321 -40.10 -16.61 -4.12
C ALA A 321 -40.88 -15.63 -4.99
N ALA A 322 -41.47 -16.13 -6.09
CA ALA A 322 -42.35 -15.33 -6.92
C ALA A 322 -43.44 -14.68 -6.04
N PRO A 323 -43.76 -13.39 -6.22
CA PRO A 323 -44.88 -12.78 -5.51
C PRO A 323 -46.13 -13.64 -5.73
N LEU A 324 -46.83 -13.97 -4.64
CA LEU A 324 -48.15 -14.61 -4.74
C LEU A 324 -49.02 -13.74 -5.67
N PRO A 325 -49.72 -14.33 -6.65
CA PRO A 325 -50.61 -13.56 -7.50
C PRO A 325 -51.62 -12.82 -6.63
N ASP A 326 -51.74 -11.51 -6.84
CA ASP A 326 -52.73 -10.66 -6.18
C ASP A 326 -54.10 -11.35 -6.27
N PRO A 327 -54.82 -11.57 -5.16
CA PRO A 327 -56.19 -12.02 -5.23
C PRO A 327 -56.98 -10.93 -5.94
N GLY A 328 -57.25 -11.14 -7.23
CA GLY A 328 -58.03 -10.22 -8.05
C GLY A 328 -59.35 -9.83 -7.36
N PRO A 329 -59.89 -8.64 -7.68
CA PRO A 329 -61.02 -8.09 -6.96
C PRO A 329 -62.20 -9.06 -6.96
N LEU A 330 -62.74 -9.31 -5.75
CA LEU A 330 -63.98 -10.07 -5.55
C LEU A 330 -65.09 -9.39 -6.35
N SER A 331 -65.50 -10.01 -7.46
CA SER A 331 -66.68 -9.60 -8.22
C SER A 331 -67.90 -9.69 -7.29
N GLY A 332 -68.48 -8.53 -6.99
CA GLY A 332 -69.70 -8.42 -6.20
C GLY A 332 -70.81 -9.27 -6.81
N ALA A 333 -71.37 -10.17 -6.02
CA ALA A 333 -72.57 -10.89 -6.38
C ALA A 333 -73.76 -9.92 -6.38
N ASP A 334 -74.39 -9.84 -7.54
CA ASP A 334 -75.63 -9.12 -7.82
C ASP A 334 -76.77 -9.69 -6.96
N ILE A 335 -77.31 -8.87 -6.05
CA ILE A 335 -78.55 -9.19 -5.32
C ILE A 335 -79.69 -8.53 -6.09
N GLY A 336 -80.46 -9.34 -6.83
CA GLY A 336 -81.69 -8.90 -7.49
C GLY A 336 -82.82 -8.57 -6.49
N PRO A 337 -83.76 -7.65 -6.83
CA PRO A 337 -84.73 -7.07 -5.90
C PRO A 337 -86.02 -7.94 -5.79
N PRO A 338 -86.97 -7.58 -4.89
CA PRO A 338 -87.62 -8.45 -3.90
C PRO A 338 -88.77 -9.33 -4.40
#